data_AF-A0AA35TCG9-F1
#
_entry.id   AF-A0AA35TCG9-F1
#
_cell.length_a   1.000
_cell.length_b   1.000
_cell.length_c   1.000
_cell.angle_alpha   90.00
_cell.angle_beta   90.00
_cell.angle_gamma   90.00
#
_symmetry.space_group_name_H-M   'P 1'
#
loop_
_entity.id
_entity.type
_entity.pdbx_description
1 polymer ?
#
loop_
_entity_poly.entity_id
_entity_poly.type
_entity_poly.pdbx_seq_one_letter_code
_entity_poly.pdbx_strand_id
1 'polypeptide(L)'
;MAAAGLRLSYLPRSLSAVCAWPRLPSNWSPARSFGSGASAREQFLYTRPGLKSKIIDGKRIAEAVKAEVADEVSGLVSGGKRPPHLTAVIVGDDKASQIYVGNKMKAAEKCGLRATILKRDSSLEQNELLDILHQLGRDELVDGILVQLPLPPHIHEKTICNAVPPNKDVDAFHIDNIGHFCSGDPRFVPATPLGVLEIIKRLRVPTFGKNVCIANRSKNIGFTLATLLHSDGTGDATTLICHRYTPPEQLPVMTRLADIIIVATGIPGLIQADMVKDGATVIDIGITRLANNKIVGDVAFDEVIITSLLLHHLTSDPYTQVCQVAGMVTPVPGGVGPLTVAMVIKNTLKAATQDFTFDFTSIHDDQ
;
A
#
# COMPACT_ATOMS: atom_id res chain seq x y z
N MET A 1 -70.45 -3.74 -10.65
CA MET A 1 -69.36 -4.74 -10.76
C MET A 1 -68.03 -4.01 -10.59
N ALA A 2 -67.25 -4.45 -9.61
CA ALA A 2 -66.12 -3.74 -9.03
C ALA A 2 -64.86 -3.77 -9.91
N ALA A 3 -64.09 -2.68 -9.89
CA ALA A 3 -62.66 -2.69 -10.14
C ALA A 3 -61.97 -2.12 -8.90
N ALA A 4 -61.37 -3.00 -8.10
CA ALA A 4 -60.63 -2.66 -6.91
C ALA A 4 -59.23 -2.16 -7.28
N GLY A 5 -58.98 -0.87 -7.07
CA GLY A 5 -57.63 -0.29 -7.10
C GLY A 5 -57.01 -0.37 -5.71
N LEU A 6 -56.02 -1.25 -5.53
CA LEU A 6 -55.13 -1.22 -4.36
C LEU A 6 -54.32 0.08 -4.38
N ARG A 7 -54.59 0.98 -3.43
CA ARG A 7 -53.66 2.06 -3.09
C ARG A 7 -52.53 1.47 -2.23
N LEU A 8 -51.34 1.29 -2.82
CA LEU A 8 -50.12 1.12 -2.04
C LEU A 8 -49.75 2.45 -1.39
N SER A 9 -50.01 2.59 -0.09
CA SER A 9 -49.42 3.62 0.75
C SER A 9 -48.00 3.18 1.14
N TYR A 10 -47.01 3.51 0.32
CA TYR A 10 -45.60 3.56 0.73
C TYR A 10 -45.12 5.00 0.55
N LEU A 11 -45.27 5.80 1.61
CA LEU A 11 -44.55 7.06 1.75
C LEU A 11 -43.07 6.71 2.01
N PRO A 12 -42.11 7.17 1.20
CA PRO A 12 -40.70 6.99 1.53
C PRO A 12 -40.36 7.84 2.76
N ARG A 13 -39.83 7.21 3.81
CA ARG A 13 -39.06 7.91 4.84
C ARG A 13 -37.96 8.69 4.12
N SER A 14 -37.86 9.97 4.43
CA SER A 14 -37.00 10.96 3.77
C SER A 14 -35.57 10.48 3.54
N LEU A 15 -35.13 10.50 2.28
CA LEU A 15 -33.73 10.33 1.83
C LEU A 15 -32.75 11.38 2.40
N SER A 16 -33.23 12.35 3.19
CA SER A 16 -32.43 13.44 3.73
C SER A 16 -31.38 13.03 4.77
N ALA A 17 -31.45 11.81 5.31
CA ALA A 17 -30.48 11.31 6.30
C ALA A 17 -29.24 10.64 5.69
N VAL A 18 -29.25 10.30 4.38
CA VAL A 18 -28.14 9.58 3.72
C VAL A 18 -27.03 10.53 3.25
N CYS A 19 -27.31 11.84 3.16
CA CYS A 19 -26.37 12.84 2.61
C CYS A 19 -25.90 13.89 3.62
N ALA A 20 -26.23 13.75 4.90
CA ALA A 20 -25.75 14.67 5.92
C ALA A 20 -24.32 14.26 6.32
N TRP A 21 -23.36 15.18 6.22
CA TRP A 21 -22.07 15.00 6.90
C TRP A 21 -22.32 14.71 8.38
N PRO A 22 -21.66 13.70 8.97
CA PRO A 22 -21.65 13.54 10.41
C PRO A 22 -21.30 14.88 11.05
N ARG A 23 -22.08 15.34 12.04
CA ARG A 23 -21.72 16.56 12.77
C ARG A 23 -20.35 16.34 13.38
N LEU A 24 -19.41 17.25 13.12
CA LEU A 24 -18.13 17.28 13.80
C LEU A 24 -18.35 17.11 15.31
N PRO A 25 -17.58 16.26 16.00
CA PRO A 25 -17.69 16.10 17.45
C PRO A 25 -17.63 17.48 18.14
N SER A 26 -18.52 17.71 19.10
CA SER A 26 -18.64 18.99 19.83
C SER A 26 -17.39 19.40 20.62
N ASN A 27 -16.39 18.52 20.70
CA ASN A 27 -15.10 18.69 21.38
C ASN A 27 -13.92 18.85 20.41
N TRP A 28 -14.16 19.15 19.12
CA TRP A 28 -13.11 19.45 18.15
C TRP A 28 -12.21 20.59 18.66
N SER A 29 -10.92 20.29 18.83
CA SER A 29 -9.87 21.26 19.16
C SER A 29 -8.70 21.08 18.20
N PRO A 30 -8.09 22.17 17.67
CA PRO A 30 -7.08 22.07 16.61
C PRO A 30 -5.72 21.50 17.02
N ALA A 31 -5.52 21.16 18.30
CA ALA A 31 -4.23 20.67 18.77
C ALA A 31 -4.41 19.95 20.11
N ARG A 32 -4.10 18.66 20.14
CA ARG A 32 -3.65 17.99 21.36
C ARG A 32 -2.18 17.67 21.20
N SER A 33 -1.41 18.02 22.23
CA SER A 33 0.02 17.75 22.29
C SER A 33 0.25 16.24 22.39
N PHE A 34 1.03 15.69 21.46
CA PHE A 34 1.43 14.28 21.43
C PHE A 34 2.16 13.88 22.72
N GLY A 35 1.54 13.02 23.53
CA GLY A 35 2.13 12.43 24.74
C GLY A 35 2.96 11.17 24.46
N SER A 36 4.15 11.12 25.06
CA SER A 36 5.04 9.97 25.39
C SER A 36 5.36 8.84 24.38
N GLY A 37 4.77 8.77 23.19
CA GLY A 37 5.02 7.70 22.20
C GLY A 37 6.29 7.87 21.35
N ALA A 38 7.06 8.95 21.54
CA ALA A 38 8.21 9.29 20.70
C ALA A 38 9.24 8.15 20.61
N SER A 39 9.48 7.43 21.71
CA SER A 39 10.46 6.33 21.77
C SER A 39 10.18 5.17 20.82
N ALA A 40 8.92 4.83 20.57
CA ALA A 40 8.56 3.63 19.82
C ALA A 40 8.65 3.82 18.30
N ARG A 41 8.42 5.04 17.79
CA ARG A 41 8.51 5.32 16.34
C ARG A 41 9.92 5.62 15.86
N GLU A 42 10.79 6.18 16.71
CA GLU A 42 12.18 6.52 16.33
C GLU A 42 12.98 5.29 15.93
N GLN A 43 12.60 4.11 16.41
CA GLN A 43 13.26 2.87 16.00
C GLN A 43 13.13 2.61 14.49
N PHE A 44 12.05 3.06 13.86
CA PHE A 44 11.78 2.89 12.43
C PHE A 44 12.30 4.05 11.58
N LEU A 45 13.05 4.97 12.18
CA LEU A 45 13.60 6.15 11.54
C LEU A 45 15.13 6.16 11.72
N TYR A 46 15.83 6.64 10.71
CA TYR A 46 17.25 6.94 10.82
C TYR A 46 17.60 8.19 10.02
N THR A 47 18.66 8.88 10.40
CA THR A 47 19.15 10.08 9.71
C THR A 47 20.56 9.82 9.19
N ARG A 48 20.88 10.32 7.99
CA ARG A 48 22.29 10.35 7.55
C ARG A 48 22.97 11.59 8.13
N PRO A 49 24.28 11.52 8.44
CA PRO A 49 25.03 12.69 8.88
C PRO A 49 24.87 13.86 7.91
N GLY A 50 24.54 15.05 8.42
CA GLY A 50 24.38 16.27 7.63
C GLY A 50 23.02 16.47 6.96
N LEU A 51 22.05 15.57 7.16
CA LEU A 51 20.69 15.71 6.61
C LEU A 51 19.65 16.00 7.70
N LYS A 52 18.65 16.83 7.38
CA LYS A 52 17.52 17.17 8.27
C LYS A 52 16.35 16.17 8.14
N SER A 53 16.20 15.53 6.99
CA SER A 53 15.11 14.57 6.73
C SER A 53 15.31 13.25 7.47
N LYS A 54 14.24 12.70 8.06
CA LYS A 54 14.24 11.35 8.64
C LYS A 54 13.95 10.30 7.56
N ILE A 55 14.80 9.29 7.45
CA ILE A 55 14.59 8.19 6.51
C ILE A 55 13.74 7.11 7.17
N ILE A 56 12.68 6.69 6.50
CA ILE A 56 11.76 5.66 6.94
C ILE A 56 12.36 4.28 6.66
N ASP A 57 12.70 3.53 7.70
CA ASP A 57 13.22 2.16 7.59
C ASP A 57 12.09 1.15 7.39
N GLY A 58 11.63 1.05 6.14
CA GLY A 58 10.60 0.09 5.77
C GLY A 58 11.03 -1.37 5.94
N LYS A 59 12.34 -1.69 5.93
CA LYS A 59 12.82 -3.04 6.24
C LYS A 59 12.54 -3.39 7.69
N ARG A 60 12.85 -2.47 8.61
CA ARG A 60 12.61 -2.69 10.04
C ARG A 60 11.12 -2.75 10.39
N ILE A 61 10.30 -1.91 9.75
CA ILE A 61 8.83 -2.01 9.87
C ILE A 61 8.36 -3.38 9.34
N ALA A 62 8.87 -3.84 8.19
CA ALA A 62 8.51 -5.15 7.64
C ALA A 62 8.96 -6.32 8.53
N GLU A 63 10.13 -6.21 9.18
CA GLU A 63 10.60 -7.20 10.16
C GLU A 63 9.69 -7.29 11.37
N ALA A 64 9.24 -6.16 11.92
CA ALA A 64 8.27 -6.15 13.00
C ALA A 64 6.95 -6.83 12.61
N VAL A 65 6.39 -6.54 11.42
CA VAL A 65 5.18 -7.24 10.95
C VAL A 65 5.43 -8.74 10.84
N LYS A 66 6.54 -9.15 10.23
CA LYS A 66 6.83 -10.58 10.03
C LYS A 66 6.98 -11.33 11.36
N ALA A 67 7.53 -10.67 12.38
CA ALA A 67 7.60 -11.24 13.73
C ALA A 67 6.19 -11.42 14.33
N GLU A 68 5.33 -10.40 14.24
CA GLU A 68 3.93 -10.49 14.69
C GLU A 68 3.19 -11.65 14.00
N VAL A 69 3.32 -11.75 12.67
CA VAL A 69 2.71 -12.85 11.90
C VAL A 69 3.29 -14.21 12.28
N ALA A 70 4.60 -14.30 12.54
CA ALA A 70 5.23 -15.54 12.98
C ALA A 70 4.69 -16.02 14.34
N ASP A 71 4.47 -15.09 15.27
CA ASP A 71 3.88 -15.38 16.57
C ASP A 71 2.42 -15.86 16.42
N GLU A 72 1.62 -15.20 15.58
CA GLU A 72 0.25 -15.62 15.27
C GLU A 72 0.19 -17.01 14.63
N VAL A 73 1.07 -17.29 13.67
CA VAL A 73 1.17 -18.62 13.02
C VAL A 73 1.62 -19.67 14.02
N SER A 74 2.57 -19.35 14.90
CA SER A 74 3.00 -20.26 15.97
C SER A 74 1.84 -20.61 16.90
N GLY A 75 1.06 -19.62 17.32
CA GLY A 75 -0.14 -19.81 18.13
C GLY A 75 -1.20 -20.68 17.42
N LEU A 76 -1.41 -20.45 16.12
CA LEU A 76 -2.32 -21.24 15.29
C LEU A 76 -1.91 -22.71 15.23
N VAL A 77 -0.62 -22.98 15.01
CA VAL A 77 -0.08 -24.35 14.94
C VAL A 77 -0.09 -25.04 16.30
N SER A 78 0.28 -24.34 17.38
CA SER A 78 0.17 -24.88 18.75
C SER A 78 -1.28 -25.16 19.14
N GLY A 79 -2.25 -24.45 18.55
CA GLY A 79 -3.68 -24.72 18.67
C GLY A 79 -4.20 -25.89 17.84
N GLY A 80 -3.32 -26.65 17.17
CA GLY A 80 -3.67 -27.86 16.41
C GLY A 80 -4.13 -27.60 14.97
N LYS A 81 -4.07 -26.36 14.48
CA LYS A 81 -4.37 -26.03 13.08
C LYS A 81 -3.12 -26.20 12.19
N ARG A 82 -3.32 -26.48 10.90
CA ARG A 82 -2.21 -26.55 9.93
C ARG A 82 -1.61 -25.15 9.67
N PRO A 83 -0.30 -25.04 9.39
CA PRO A 83 0.28 -23.77 8.98
C PRO A 83 -0.38 -23.26 7.68
N PRO A 84 -0.54 -21.93 7.52
CA PRO A 84 -1.01 -21.36 6.26
C PRO A 84 -0.07 -21.70 5.09
N HIS A 85 -0.61 -21.82 3.88
CA HIS A 85 0.14 -22.14 2.67
C HIS A 85 0.00 -21.09 1.59
N LEU A 86 1.13 -20.48 1.23
CA LEU A 86 1.26 -19.58 0.09
C LEU A 86 1.84 -20.32 -1.12
N THR A 87 1.13 -20.26 -2.25
CA THR A 87 1.64 -20.72 -3.54
C THR A 87 1.86 -19.55 -4.49
N ALA A 88 3.10 -19.37 -4.94
CA ALA A 88 3.44 -18.39 -5.98
C ALA A 88 3.53 -19.06 -7.35
N VAL A 89 2.86 -18.48 -8.34
CA VAL A 89 2.94 -18.88 -9.75
C VAL A 89 3.80 -17.88 -10.50
N ILE A 90 4.83 -18.38 -11.18
CA ILE A 90 5.76 -17.58 -11.99
C ILE A 90 5.72 -18.12 -13.42
N VAL A 91 5.54 -17.23 -14.39
CA VAL A 91 5.57 -17.59 -15.81
C VAL A 91 6.71 -16.82 -16.49
N GLY A 92 7.66 -17.55 -17.08
CA GLY A 92 8.81 -16.99 -17.78
C GLY A 92 10.13 -17.01 -17.01
N ASP A 93 11.15 -16.44 -17.65
CA ASP A 93 12.56 -16.60 -17.25
C ASP A 93 13.24 -15.34 -16.71
N ASP A 94 12.48 -14.31 -16.36
CA ASP A 94 13.05 -13.12 -15.73
C ASP A 94 13.73 -13.48 -14.40
N LYS A 95 15.07 -13.45 -14.41
CA LYS A 95 15.90 -13.80 -13.25
C LYS A 95 15.62 -12.89 -12.06
N ALA A 96 15.32 -11.60 -12.31
CA ALA A 96 15.01 -10.67 -11.24
C ALA A 96 13.71 -11.06 -10.51
N SER A 97 12.67 -11.39 -11.26
CA SER A 97 11.39 -11.89 -10.72
C SER A 97 11.56 -13.20 -9.96
N GLN A 98 12.37 -14.14 -10.46
CA GLN A 98 12.63 -15.41 -9.76
C GLN A 98 13.35 -15.19 -8.42
N ILE A 99 14.38 -14.34 -8.37
CA ILE A 99 15.06 -13.99 -7.12
C ILE A 99 14.09 -13.28 -6.17
N TYR A 100 13.29 -12.34 -6.68
CA TYR A 100 12.34 -11.60 -5.89
C TYR A 100 11.27 -12.50 -5.27
N VAL A 101 10.64 -13.38 -6.04
CA VAL A 101 9.65 -14.36 -5.54
C VAL A 101 10.31 -15.37 -4.60
N GLY A 102 11.51 -15.85 -4.91
CA GLY A 102 12.27 -16.72 -4.01
C GLY A 102 12.49 -16.08 -2.64
N ASN A 103 12.80 -14.78 -2.60
CA ASN A 103 12.92 -14.04 -1.34
C ASN A 103 11.57 -13.88 -0.62
N LYS A 104 10.46 -13.70 -1.35
CA LYS A 104 9.11 -13.69 -0.75
C LYS A 104 8.79 -15.02 -0.07
N MET A 105 9.01 -16.14 -0.75
CA MET A 105 8.70 -17.46 -0.22
C MET A 105 9.56 -17.79 1.00
N LYS A 106 10.87 -17.48 0.95
CA LYS A 106 11.75 -17.62 2.11
C LYS A 106 11.30 -16.76 3.30
N ALA A 107 10.75 -15.56 3.04
CA ALA A 107 10.21 -14.73 4.10
C ALA A 107 8.93 -15.34 4.70
N ALA A 108 8.06 -15.93 3.87
CA ALA A 108 6.87 -16.65 4.33
C ALA A 108 7.25 -17.88 5.20
N GLU A 109 8.22 -18.68 4.75
CA GLU A 109 8.75 -19.83 5.50
C GLU A 109 9.31 -19.43 6.87
N LYS A 110 10.06 -18.31 6.91
CA LYS A 110 10.57 -17.76 8.18
C LYS A 110 9.46 -17.33 9.15
N CYS A 111 8.26 -17.01 8.65
CA CYS A 111 7.10 -16.70 9.47
C CYS A 111 6.28 -17.96 9.83
N GLY A 112 6.76 -19.16 9.51
CA GLY A 112 6.09 -20.42 9.81
C GLY A 112 5.05 -20.86 8.78
N LEU A 113 4.92 -20.18 7.64
CA LEU A 113 4.04 -20.60 6.57
C LEU A 113 4.67 -21.72 5.74
N ARG A 114 3.85 -22.59 5.16
CA ARG A 114 4.25 -23.39 4.01
C ARG A 114 4.34 -22.46 2.79
N ALA A 115 5.37 -22.62 1.96
CA ALA A 115 5.52 -21.85 0.72
C ALA A 115 5.82 -22.78 -0.46
N THR A 116 5.30 -22.48 -1.64
CA THR A 116 5.55 -23.26 -2.86
C THR A 116 5.69 -22.34 -4.05
N ILE A 117 6.64 -22.63 -4.94
CA ILE A 117 6.82 -21.93 -6.21
C ILE A 117 6.46 -22.87 -7.34
N LEU A 118 5.49 -22.47 -8.17
CA LEU A 118 5.17 -23.11 -9.43
C LEU A 118 5.74 -22.28 -10.58
N LYS A 119 6.91 -22.70 -11.07
CA LYS A 119 7.54 -22.09 -12.24
C LYS A 119 6.99 -22.72 -13.52
N ARG A 120 6.63 -21.88 -14.49
CA ARG A 120 6.22 -22.24 -15.85
C ARG A 120 7.04 -21.49 -16.89
N ASP A 121 7.15 -22.08 -18.07
CA ASP A 121 7.87 -21.47 -19.19
C ASP A 121 7.15 -20.22 -19.70
N SER A 122 7.89 -19.31 -20.31
CA SER A 122 7.34 -18.17 -21.04
C SER A 122 6.37 -18.57 -22.15
N SER A 123 6.49 -19.78 -22.73
CA SER A 123 5.61 -20.29 -23.77
C SER A 123 4.28 -20.85 -23.26
N LEU A 124 4.03 -20.85 -21.94
CA LEU A 124 2.78 -21.34 -21.37
C LEU A 124 1.59 -20.59 -21.98
N GLU A 125 0.58 -21.31 -22.45
CA GLU A 125 -0.62 -20.69 -22.99
C GLU A 125 -1.53 -20.17 -21.88
N GLN A 126 -2.32 -19.14 -22.17
CA GLN A 126 -3.21 -18.53 -21.19
C GLN A 126 -4.18 -19.54 -20.56
N ASN A 127 -4.75 -20.45 -21.37
CA ASN A 127 -5.70 -21.45 -20.89
C ASN A 127 -5.04 -22.46 -19.95
N GLU A 128 -3.78 -22.83 -20.20
CA GLU A 128 -3.03 -23.72 -19.29
C GLU A 128 -2.79 -23.04 -17.94
N LEU A 129 -2.51 -21.74 -17.92
CA LEU A 129 -2.38 -20.97 -16.69
C LEU A 129 -3.71 -20.90 -15.92
N LEU A 130 -4.83 -20.71 -16.62
CA LEU A 130 -6.16 -20.73 -16.01
C LEU A 130 -6.46 -22.09 -15.37
N ASP A 131 -6.14 -23.20 -16.04
CA ASP A 131 -6.33 -24.54 -15.49
C ASP A 131 -5.51 -24.76 -14.21
N ILE A 132 -4.25 -24.27 -14.18
CA ILE A 132 -3.41 -24.31 -12.98
C ILE A 132 -4.06 -23.53 -11.84
N LEU A 133 -4.54 -22.31 -12.09
CA LEU A 133 -5.19 -21.49 -11.06
C LEU A 133 -6.49 -22.13 -10.55
N HIS A 134 -7.26 -22.77 -11.44
CA HIS A 134 -8.47 -23.50 -11.05
C HIS A 134 -8.13 -24.72 -10.17
N GLN A 135 -7.03 -25.43 -10.44
CA GLN A 135 -6.57 -26.53 -9.60
C GLN A 135 -6.15 -26.03 -8.21
N LEU A 136 -5.32 -24.98 -8.14
CA LEU A 136 -4.91 -24.36 -6.88
C LEU A 136 -6.11 -23.80 -6.09
N GLY A 137 -7.11 -23.30 -6.81
CA GLY A 137 -8.33 -22.79 -6.20
C GLY A 137 -9.13 -23.87 -5.46
N ARG A 138 -9.12 -25.11 -5.96
CA ARG A 138 -9.81 -26.25 -5.34
C ARG A 138 -8.97 -26.98 -4.28
N ASP A 139 -7.66 -26.74 -4.22
CA ASP A 139 -6.78 -27.38 -3.24
C ASP A 139 -7.02 -26.77 -1.84
N GLU A 140 -7.67 -27.53 -0.95
CA GLU A 140 -7.95 -27.12 0.44
C GLU A 140 -6.68 -26.91 1.28
N LEU A 141 -5.51 -27.36 0.81
CA LEU A 141 -4.23 -27.16 1.47
C LEU A 141 -3.53 -25.87 1.03
N VAL A 142 -4.08 -25.13 0.06
CA VAL A 142 -3.58 -23.83 -0.41
C VAL A 142 -4.51 -22.72 0.10
N ASP A 143 -3.95 -21.75 0.83
CA ASP A 143 -4.71 -20.62 1.38
C ASP A 143 -4.52 -19.34 0.57
N GLY A 144 -3.30 -19.12 0.07
CA GLY A 144 -2.94 -17.93 -0.69
C GLY A 144 -2.35 -18.28 -2.04
N ILE A 145 -2.78 -17.58 -3.08
CA ILE A 145 -2.24 -17.69 -4.43
C ILE A 145 -1.71 -16.32 -4.84
N LEU A 146 -0.43 -16.30 -5.22
CA LEU A 146 0.26 -15.11 -5.72
C LEU A 146 0.68 -15.35 -7.17
N VAL A 147 0.12 -14.61 -8.12
CA VAL A 147 0.61 -14.63 -9.50
C VAL A 147 1.63 -13.51 -9.67
N GLN A 148 2.88 -13.86 -9.97
CA GLN A 148 3.93 -12.86 -10.16
C GLN A 148 3.76 -12.14 -11.51
N LEU A 149 3.65 -10.81 -11.45
CA LEU A 149 3.59 -9.91 -12.61
C LEU A 149 4.98 -9.27 -12.90
N PRO A 150 5.24 -8.81 -14.14
CA PRO A 150 4.38 -8.91 -15.32
C PRO A 150 4.32 -10.32 -15.90
N LEU A 151 3.25 -10.63 -16.62
CA LEU A 151 3.14 -11.88 -17.39
C LEU A 151 3.70 -11.71 -18.81
N PRO A 152 4.00 -12.81 -19.52
CA PRO A 152 4.31 -12.75 -20.95
C PRO A 152 3.24 -11.99 -21.76
N PRO A 153 3.61 -11.26 -22.83
CA PRO A 153 2.69 -10.37 -23.53
C PRO A 153 1.43 -11.00 -24.13
N HIS A 154 1.45 -12.31 -24.43
CA HIS A 154 0.29 -13.04 -24.95
C HIS A 154 -0.72 -13.44 -23.87
N ILE A 155 -0.39 -13.28 -22.59
CA ILE A 155 -1.26 -13.60 -21.45
C ILE A 155 -1.88 -12.31 -20.90
N HIS A 156 -3.20 -12.27 -20.80
CA HIS A 156 -3.93 -11.11 -20.30
C HIS A 156 -3.94 -11.11 -18.76
N GLU A 157 -3.12 -10.25 -18.16
CA GLU A 157 -2.96 -10.15 -16.69
C GLU A 157 -4.29 -10.00 -15.94
N LYS A 158 -5.21 -9.16 -16.45
CA LYS A 158 -6.51 -8.96 -15.81
C LYS A 158 -7.34 -10.25 -15.78
N THR A 159 -7.31 -11.03 -16.85
CA THR A 159 -8.01 -12.32 -16.92
C THR A 159 -7.43 -13.29 -15.89
N ILE A 160 -6.11 -13.35 -15.78
CA ILE A 160 -5.41 -14.22 -14.83
C ILE A 160 -5.64 -13.80 -13.38
N CYS A 161 -5.58 -12.51 -13.06
CA CYS A 161 -5.85 -12.02 -11.70
C CYS A 161 -7.29 -12.34 -11.26
N ASN A 162 -8.26 -12.27 -12.17
CA ASN A 162 -9.65 -12.63 -11.88
C ASN A 162 -9.92 -14.14 -11.91
N ALA A 163 -8.95 -14.97 -12.27
CA ALA A 163 -9.06 -16.43 -12.17
C ALA A 163 -8.57 -16.96 -10.81
N VAL A 164 -7.85 -16.14 -10.03
CA VAL A 164 -7.50 -16.46 -8.64
C VAL A 164 -8.76 -16.36 -7.79
N PRO A 165 -9.17 -17.40 -7.03
CA PRO A 165 -10.36 -17.32 -6.19
C PRO A 165 -10.27 -16.14 -5.20
N PRO A 166 -11.35 -15.34 -5.03
CA PRO A 166 -11.31 -14.15 -4.18
C PRO A 166 -10.85 -14.41 -2.74
N ASN A 167 -11.21 -15.57 -2.18
CA ASN A 167 -10.84 -15.97 -0.82
C ASN A 167 -9.39 -16.45 -0.68
N LYS A 168 -8.64 -16.59 -1.79
CA LYS A 168 -7.22 -16.95 -1.83
C LYS A 168 -6.35 -15.87 -2.51
N ASP A 169 -6.94 -14.75 -2.90
CA ASP A 169 -6.28 -13.64 -3.59
C ASP A 169 -5.59 -12.71 -2.60
N VAL A 170 -4.38 -13.11 -2.18
CA VAL A 170 -3.61 -12.42 -1.14
C VAL A 170 -2.99 -11.09 -1.59
N ASP A 171 -3.02 -10.81 -2.90
CA ASP A 171 -2.65 -9.50 -3.47
C ASP A 171 -3.86 -8.57 -3.66
N ALA A 172 -5.08 -9.09 -3.48
CA ALA A 172 -6.36 -8.37 -3.61
C ALA A 172 -6.58 -7.74 -5.00
N PHE A 173 -6.17 -8.43 -6.07
CA PHE A 173 -6.32 -7.95 -7.45
C PHE A 173 -7.60 -8.46 -8.14
N HIS A 174 -8.28 -9.44 -7.54
CA HIS A 174 -9.56 -9.92 -8.01
C HIS A 174 -10.63 -8.83 -7.87
N ILE A 175 -11.47 -8.67 -8.89
CA ILE A 175 -12.48 -7.62 -8.94
C ILE A 175 -13.44 -7.65 -7.75
N ASP A 176 -13.84 -8.83 -7.27
CA ASP A 176 -14.68 -8.99 -6.08
C ASP A 176 -14.03 -8.40 -4.82
N ASN A 177 -12.73 -8.61 -4.60
CA ASN A 177 -12.02 -8.03 -3.44
C ASN A 177 -11.98 -6.50 -3.53
N ILE A 178 -11.72 -5.96 -4.72
CA ILE A 178 -11.82 -4.51 -4.96
C ILE A 178 -13.27 -4.03 -4.77
N GLY A 179 -14.28 -4.80 -5.18
CA GLY A 179 -15.70 -4.46 -5.00
C GLY A 179 -16.13 -4.42 -3.53
N HIS A 180 -15.71 -5.43 -2.76
CA HIS A 180 -15.87 -5.49 -1.31
C HIS A 180 -15.21 -4.28 -0.63
N PHE A 181 -13.97 -3.97 -1.01
CA PHE A 181 -13.27 -2.78 -0.55
C PHE A 181 -14.04 -1.49 -0.87
N CYS A 182 -14.51 -1.31 -2.10
CA CYS A 182 -15.31 -0.13 -2.49
C CYS A 182 -16.61 0.02 -1.67
N SER A 183 -17.15 -1.11 -1.20
CA SER A 183 -18.41 -1.15 -0.45
C SER A 183 -18.23 -0.91 1.05
N GLY A 184 -17.00 -0.70 1.51
CA GLY A 184 -16.69 -0.51 2.94
C GLY A 184 -16.63 -1.80 3.75
N ASP A 185 -16.59 -2.97 3.09
CA ASP A 185 -16.50 -4.29 3.72
C ASP A 185 -15.35 -5.10 3.10
N PRO A 186 -14.09 -4.65 3.24
CA PRO A 186 -12.97 -5.32 2.60
C PRO A 186 -12.71 -6.70 3.20
N ARG A 187 -12.49 -7.69 2.33
CA ARG A 187 -11.92 -8.99 2.73
C ARG A 187 -10.40 -8.97 2.68
N PHE A 188 -9.86 -8.52 1.56
CA PHE A 188 -8.46 -8.22 1.40
C PHE A 188 -8.29 -6.78 0.97
N VAL A 189 -7.19 -6.18 1.42
CA VAL A 189 -6.70 -4.91 0.91
C VAL A 189 -5.39 -5.20 0.19
N PRO A 190 -5.14 -4.58 -0.98
CA PRO A 190 -3.91 -4.80 -1.71
C PRO A 190 -2.65 -4.59 -0.85
N ALA A 191 -1.67 -5.46 -1.02
CA ALA A 191 -0.52 -5.56 -0.12
C ALA A 191 0.32 -4.28 -0.05
N THR A 192 0.48 -3.56 -1.17
CA THR A 192 1.22 -2.30 -1.21
C THR A 192 0.50 -1.17 -0.44
N PRO A 193 -0.79 -0.87 -0.68
CA PRO A 193 -1.58 0.02 0.17
C PRO A 193 -1.52 -0.32 1.66
N LEU A 194 -1.64 -1.59 2.05
CA LEU A 194 -1.49 -2.00 3.44
C LEU A 194 -0.09 -1.67 3.99
N GLY A 195 0.96 -1.87 3.19
CA GLY A 195 2.32 -1.54 3.59
C GLY A 195 2.50 -0.05 3.87
N VAL A 196 1.87 0.81 3.06
CA VAL A 196 1.86 2.26 3.29
C VAL A 196 1.08 2.62 4.55
N LEU A 197 -0.06 1.99 4.80
CA LEU A 197 -0.81 2.19 6.06
C LEU A 197 0.01 1.77 7.29
N GLU A 198 0.75 0.66 7.22
CA GLU A 198 1.65 0.24 8.30
C GLU A 198 2.76 1.28 8.56
N ILE A 199 3.29 1.93 7.52
CA ILE A 199 4.22 3.06 7.69
C ILE A 199 3.53 4.19 8.46
N ILE A 200 2.35 4.62 8.00
CA ILE A 200 1.59 5.72 8.59
C ILE A 200 1.26 5.42 10.06
N LYS A 201 0.77 4.22 10.35
CA LYS A 201 0.41 3.74 11.70
C LYS A 201 1.63 3.69 12.62
N ARG A 202 2.70 2.98 12.22
CA ARG A 202 3.88 2.80 13.09
C ARG A 202 4.65 4.10 13.34
N LEU A 203 4.65 5.01 12.39
CA LEU A 203 5.30 6.31 12.54
C LEU A 203 4.38 7.38 13.16
N ARG A 204 3.08 7.08 13.29
CA ARG A 204 2.04 8.03 13.73
C ARG A 204 2.08 9.30 12.87
N VAL A 205 2.11 9.11 11.55
CA VAL A 205 2.04 10.22 10.60
C VAL A 205 0.65 10.83 10.72
N PRO A 206 0.50 12.12 11.04
CA PRO A 206 -0.83 12.73 11.14
C PRO A 206 -1.55 12.68 9.79
N THR A 207 -2.77 12.13 9.78
CA THR A 207 -3.62 12.09 8.58
C THR A 207 -4.90 12.90 8.74
N PHE A 208 -5.41 13.06 9.97
CA PHE A 208 -6.66 13.78 10.25
C PHE A 208 -6.62 15.23 9.75
N GLY A 209 -7.50 15.56 8.82
CA GLY A 209 -7.59 16.87 8.17
C GLY A 209 -6.37 17.25 7.33
N LYS A 210 -5.45 16.32 7.06
CA LYS A 210 -4.24 16.57 6.27
C LYS A 210 -4.48 16.39 4.77
N ASN A 211 -3.65 17.05 3.97
CA ASN A 211 -3.69 16.88 2.53
C ASN A 211 -2.77 15.72 2.11
N VAL A 212 -3.30 14.77 1.37
CA VAL A 212 -2.54 13.65 0.79
C VAL A 212 -2.58 13.75 -0.72
N CYS A 213 -1.42 13.88 -1.36
CA CYS A 213 -1.29 13.83 -2.82
C CYS A 213 -0.78 12.45 -3.24
N ILE A 214 -1.56 11.73 -4.04
CA ILE A 214 -1.27 10.39 -4.52
C ILE A 214 -1.00 10.46 -6.02
N ALA A 215 0.26 10.38 -6.44
CA ALA A 215 0.68 10.32 -7.83
C ALA A 215 0.61 8.88 -8.35
N ASN A 216 -0.61 8.34 -8.44
CA ASN A 216 -0.95 7.07 -9.07
C ASN A 216 -2.48 6.96 -9.18
N ARG A 217 -3.02 6.45 -10.29
CA ARG A 217 -4.48 6.22 -10.48
C ARG A 217 -4.88 4.76 -10.70
N SER A 218 -3.98 3.82 -10.45
CA SER A 218 -4.30 2.40 -10.57
C SER A 218 -5.32 2.00 -9.50
N LYS A 219 -6.09 0.94 -9.76
CA LYS A 219 -7.10 0.47 -8.81
C LYS A 219 -6.45 -0.13 -7.55
N ASN A 220 -5.35 -0.85 -7.73
CA ASN A 220 -4.70 -1.62 -6.67
C ASN A 220 -3.75 -0.78 -5.80
N ILE A 221 -3.36 0.42 -6.23
CA ILE A 221 -2.48 1.32 -5.45
C ILE A 221 -3.20 2.64 -5.21
N GLY A 222 -3.28 3.50 -6.24
CA GLY A 222 -3.71 4.88 -6.08
C GLY A 222 -5.13 5.04 -5.57
N PHE A 223 -6.08 4.34 -6.18
CA PHE A 223 -7.48 4.34 -5.75
C PHE A 223 -7.63 3.78 -4.33
N THR A 224 -7.05 2.61 -4.04
CA THR A 224 -7.15 1.99 -2.72
C THR A 224 -6.56 2.88 -1.62
N LEU A 225 -5.38 3.47 -1.86
CA LEU A 225 -4.76 4.41 -0.91
C LEU A 225 -5.59 5.67 -0.70
N ALA A 226 -6.13 6.23 -1.77
CA ALA A 226 -6.99 7.42 -1.67
C ALA A 226 -8.23 7.10 -0.85
N THR A 227 -8.89 5.98 -1.11
CA THR A 227 -10.06 5.57 -0.33
C THR A 227 -9.70 5.32 1.13
N LEU A 228 -8.66 4.54 1.43
CA LEU A 228 -8.24 4.26 2.82
C LEU A 228 -7.91 5.54 3.61
N LEU A 229 -7.17 6.46 2.99
CA LEU A 229 -6.74 7.68 3.66
C LEU A 229 -7.85 8.73 3.72
N HIS A 230 -8.85 8.65 2.84
CA HIS A 230 -10.04 9.48 2.89
C HIS A 230 -11.04 9.00 3.94
N SER A 231 -11.19 7.69 4.11
CA SER A 231 -12.24 7.07 4.94
C SER A 231 -12.25 7.55 6.39
N ASP A 232 -13.46 7.83 6.88
CA ASP A 232 -13.78 8.19 8.26
C ASP A 232 -13.20 7.17 9.25
N GLY A 233 -12.53 7.68 10.30
CA GLY A 233 -11.94 6.86 11.36
C GLY A 233 -10.69 6.07 10.94
N THR A 234 -10.33 6.08 9.65
CA THR A 234 -9.09 5.48 9.15
C THR A 234 -8.05 6.57 8.91
N GLY A 235 -8.24 7.39 7.88
CA GLY A 235 -7.29 8.44 7.53
C GLY A 235 -7.83 9.83 7.81
N ASP A 236 -9.13 10.07 7.58
CA ASP A 236 -9.78 11.37 7.69
C ASP A 236 -9.03 12.50 6.95
N ALA A 237 -8.37 12.15 5.85
CA ALA A 237 -7.54 13.06 5.08
C ALA A 237 -8.27 13.59 3.84
N THR A 238 -7.85 14.77 3.39
CA THR A 238 -8.23 15.29 2.07
C THR A 238 -7.29 14.69 1.02
N THR A 239 -7.80 13.79 0.18
CA THR A 239 -6.97 13.07 -0.80
C THR A 239 -7.08 13.64 -2.21
N LEU A 240 -5.96 13.85 -2.88
CA LEU A 240 -5.86 14.25 -4.29
C LEU A 240 -5.17 13.13 -5.08
N ILE A 241 -5.77 12.72 -6.21
CA ILE A 241 -5.17 11.72 -7.11
C ILE A 241 -4.60 12.40 -8.35
N CYS A 242 -3.28 12.31 -8.50
CA CYS A 242 -2.55 12.69 -9.71
C CYS A 242 -2.18 11.45 -10.54
N HIS A 243 -1.83 11.66 -11.81
CA HIS A 243 -1.39 10.58 -12.69
C HIS A 243 -0.42 11.08 -13.75
N ARG A 244 0.14 10.17 -14.55
CA ARG A 244 1.07 10.48 -15.67
C ARG A 244 0.56 11.44 -16.76
N TYR A 245 -0.70 11.86 -16.69
CA TYR A 245 -1.32 12.83 -17.60
C TYR A 245 -1.82 14.09 -16.86
N THR A 246 -1.59 14.18 -15.55
CA THR A 246 -1.71 15.46 -14.85
C THR A 246 -0.72 16.41 -15.50
N PRO A 247 -1.13 17.60 -15.93
CA PRO A 247 -0.23 18.53 -16.60
C PRO A 247 1.04 18.77 -15.76
N PRO A 248 2.24 18.75 -16.36
CA PRO A 248 3.50 18.89 -15.63
C PRO A 248 3.57 20.14 -14.75
N GLU A 249 2.91 21.23 -15.15
CA GLU A 249 2.82 22.48 -14.40
C GLU A 249 1.86 22.42 -13.20
N GLN A 250 0.91 21.47 -13.20
CA GLN A 250 -0.09 21.30 -12.12
C GLN A 250 0.37 20.34 -11.04
N LEU A 251 1.19 19.33 -11.38
CA LEU A 251 1.69 18.35 -10.40
C LEU A 251 2.46 19.01 -9.24
N PRO A 252 3.38 19.98 -9.46
CA PRO A 252 4.03 20.74 -8.40
C PRO A 252 3.06 21.53 -7.51
N VAL A 253 1.96 22.04 -8.07
CA VAL A 253 0.94 22.77 -7.30
C VAL A 253 0.27 21.83 -6.29
N MET A 254 -0.15 20.65 -6.75
CA MET A 254 -0.84 19.65 -5.91
C MET A 254 0.08 19.06 -4.84
N THR A 255 1.32 18.75 -5.20
CA THR A 255 2.31 18.15 -4.30
C THR A 255 2.78 19.13 -3.21
N ARG A 256 2.93 20.43 -3.52
CA ARG A 256 3.25 21.46 -2.51
C ARG A 256 2.13 21.72 -1.50
N LEU A 257 0.88 21.36 -1.81
CA LEU A 257 -0.22 21.45 -0.86
C LEU A 257 -0.26 20.27 0.12
N ALA A 258 0.43 19.18 -0.20
CA ALA A 258 0.33 17.92 0.51
C ALA A 258 1.21 17.86 1.76
N ASP A 259 0.64 17.41 2.86
CA ASP A 259 1.38 16.99 4.05
C ASP A 259 1.98 15.58 3.87
N ILE A 260 1.34 14.77 3.02
CA ILE A 260 1.80 13.43 2.65
C ILE A 260 1.79 13.29 1.12
N ILE A 261 2.94 12.96 0.53
CA ILE A 261 3.06 12.65 -0.90
C ILE A 261 3.29 11.15 -1.03
N ILE A 262 2.45 10.46 -1.81
CA ILE A 262 2.61 9.05 -2.15
C ILE A 262 2.78 8.92 -3.67
N VAL A 263 3.87 8.33 -4.14
CA VAL A 263 4.17 8.23 -5.58
C VAL A 263 4.43 6.79 -6.00
N ALA A 264 3.82 6.39 -7.12
CA ALA A 264 3.95 5.06 -7.72
C ALA A 264 3.74 5.12 -9.24
N THR A 265 4.46 5.99 -9.94
CA THR A 265 4.32 6.21 -11.39
C THR A 265 5.25 5.34 -12.24
N GLY A 266 6.34 4.83 -11.65
CA GLY A 266 7.41 4.16 -12.39
C GLY A 266 8.23 5.12 -13.25
N ILE A 267 8.23 6.41 -12.92
CA ILE A 267 9.00 7.46 -13.60
C ILE A 267 10.07 7.95 -12.61
N PRO A 268 11.34 7.56 -12.79
CA PRO A 268 12.41 7.95 -11.89
C PRO A 268 12.54 9.46 -11.72
N GLY A 269 12.61 9.93 -10.47
CA GLY A 269 12.84 11.35 -10.17
C GLY A 269 11.68 12.29 -10.55
N LEU A 270 10.47 11.77 -10.73
CA LEU A 270 9.27 12.56 -11.01
C LEU A 270 9.00 13.61 -9.93
N ILE A 271 9.14 13.26 -8.65
CA ILE A 271 8.96 14.19 -7.53
C ILE A 271 10.31 14.81 -7.18
N GLN A 272 10.46 16.10 -7.46
CA GLN A 272 11.67 16.89 -7.21
C GLN A 272 11.55 17.70 -5.92
N ALA A 273 12.66 18.27 -5.44
CA ALA A 273 12.71 18.99 -4.16
C ALA A 273 11.78 20.21 -4.09
N ASP A 274 11.60 20.95 -5.18
CA ASP A 274 10.71 22.12 -5.26
C ASP A 274 9.21 21.76 -5.23
N MET A 275 8.89 20.47 -5.35
CA MET A 275 7.54 19.92 -5.31
C MET A 275 7.13 19.48 -3.90
N VAL A 276 8.06 19.42 -2.95
CA VAL A 276 7.83 18.89 -1.61
C VAL A 276 7.61 20.02 -0.62
N LYS A 277 6.50 19.98 0.11
CA LYS A 277 6.22 20.89 1.22
C LYS A 277 7.21 20.67 2.36
N ASP A 278 7.72 21.73 2.99
CA ASP A 278 8.61 21.61 4.16
C ASP A 278 7.93 20.79 5.27
N GLY A 279 8.65 19.79 5.77
CA GLY A 279 8.14 18.88 6.79
C GLY A 279 7.19 17.78 6.29
N ALA A 280 6.91 17.70 4.98
CA ALA A 280 6.04 16.66 4.43
C ALA A 280 6.59 15.24 4.59
N THR A 281 5.70 14.26 4.64
CA THR A 281 6.03 12.84 4.58
C THR A 281 5.98 12.37 3.12
N VAL A 282 7.08 11.82 2.60
CA VAL A 282 7.17 11.33 1.23
C VAL A 282 7.32 9.82 1.20
N ILE A 283 6.35 9.13 0.59
CA ILE A 283 6.30 7.68 0.47
C ILE A 283 6.45 7.30 -1.01
N ASP A 284 7.66 6.87 -1.35
CA ASP A 284 8.07 6.40 -2.67
C ASP A 284 7.86 4.88 -2.79
N ILE A 285 6.81 4.51 -3.54
CA ILE A 285 6.48 3.13 -3.88
C ILE A 285 7.21 2.72 -5.17
N GLY A 286 7.65 3.69 -5.96
CA GLY A 286 8.29 3.49 -7.25
C GLY A 286 9.50 2.55 -7.15
N ILE A 287 9.60 1.62 -8.08
CA ILE A 287 10.75 0.73 -8.21
C ILE A 287 11.07 0.65 -9.69
N THR A 288 12.16 1.31 -10.08
CA THR A 288 12.67 1.27 -11.45
C THR A 288 14.10 0.75 -11.43
N ARG A 289 14.35 -0.29 -12.24
CA ARG A 289 15.71 -0.80 -12.46
C ARG A 289 16.32 -0.07 -13.65
N LEU A 290 17.38 0.68 -13.39
CA LEU A 290 18.14 1.39 -14.42
C LEU A 290 19.05 0.43 -15.20
N ALA A 291 19.56 0.88 -16.35
CA ALA A 291 20.46 0.11 -17.20
C ALA A 291 21.76 -0.33 -16.48
N ASN A 292 22.21 0.42 -15.47
CA ASN A 292 23.34 0.07 -14.61
C ASN A 292 22.99 -0.88 -13.45
N ASN A 293 21.82 -1.51 -13.48
CA ASN A 293 21.26 -2.37 -12.43
C ASN A 293 20.97 -1.68 -11.08
N LYS A 294 21.15 -0.37 -10.96
CA LYS A 294 20.71 0.38 -9.78
C LYS A 294 19.18 0.41 -9.74
N ILE A 295 18.63 0.22 -8.54
CA ILE A 295 17.19 0.37 -8.28
C ILE A 295 17.00 1.78 -7.71
N VAL A 296 16.10 2.54 -8.33
CA VAL A 296 15.72 3.89 -7.92
C VAL A 296 14.20 4.01 -7.83
N GLY A 297 13.74 4.99 -7.08
CA GLY A 297 12.32 5.30 -6.94
C GLY A 297 11.88 6.45 -7.85
N ASP A 298 10.63 6.87 -7.66
CA ASP A 298 10.02 7.97 -8.41
C ASP A 298 10.32 9.34 -7.79
N VAL A 299 11.01 9.39 -6.65
CA VAL A 299 11.46 10.62 -5.98
C VAL A 299 12.93 10.87 -6.29
N ALA A 300 13.29 12.14 -6.53
CA ALA A 300 14.67 12.61 -6.55
C ALA A 300 15.25 12.60 -5.13
N PHE A 301 15.50 11.39 -4.60
CA PHE A 301 15.73 11.13 -3.17
C PHE A 301 16.84 12.01 -2.58
N ASP A 302 17.98 12.13 -3.26
CA ASP A 302 19.11 12.92 -2.77
C ASP A 302 18.76 14.42 -2.71
N GLU A 303 17.99 14.95 -3.66
CA GLU A 303 17.56 16.36 -3.65
C GLU A 303 16.55 16.64 -2.53
N VAL A 304 15.59 15.73 -2.32
CA VAL A 304 14.48 15.89 -1.35
C VAL A 304 14.96 15.82 0.12
N ILE A 305 16.11 15.19 0.38
CA ILE A 305 16.66 15.04 1.74
C ILE A 305 17.73 16.08 2.11
N ILE A 306 18.30 16.78 1.12
CA ILE A 306 19.40 17.74 1.34
C ILE A 306 18.87 19.01 2.01
N THR A 307 19.61 19.49 3.00
CA THR A 307 19.38 20.78 3.66
C THR A 307 19.74 21.95 2.73
N SER A 308 18.97 23.04 2.76
CA SER A 308 19.24 24.22 1.91
C SER A 308 20.66 24.80 2.03
N LEU A 309 21.35 24.60 3.16
CA LEU A 309 22.75 24.99 3.37
C LEU A 309 23.75 24.23 2.49
N LEU A 310 23.48 22.97 2.14
CA LEU A 310 24.36 22.14 1.30
C LEU A 310 24.17 22.45 -0.20
N LEU A 311 22.96 22.87 -0.60
CA LEU A 311 22.69 23.29 -1.98
C LEU A 311 23.52 24.53 -2.38
N HIS A 312 23.69 25.50 -1.48
CA HIS A 312 24.56 26.66 -1.71
C HIS A 312 26.05 26.31 -1.94
N HIS A 313 26.52 25.17 -1.45
CA HIS A 313 27.90 24.71 -1.69
C HIS A 313 28.04 23.81 -2.92
N LEU A 314 26.96 23.21 -3.39
CA LEU A 314 26.93 22.33 -4.57
C LEU A 314 26.59 23.07 -5.86
N THR A 315 26.08 24.31 -5.77
CA THR A 315 25.76 25.15 -6.92
C THR A 315 26.50 26.49 -6.83
N SER A 316 27.14 26.91 -7.93
CA SER A 316 27.78 28.23 -8.04
C SER A 316 26.77 29.38 -8.22
N ASP A 317 25.47 29.09 -8.09
CA ASP A 317 24.38 30.02 -8.42
C ASP A 317 23.87 30.71 -7.14
N PRO A 318 24.08 32.04 -6.99
CA PRO A 318 23.61 32.80 -5.84
C PRO A 318 22.07 32.92 -5.74
N TYR A 319 21.32 32.45 -6.76
CA TYR A 319 19.86 32.40 -6.75
C TYR A 319 19.27 31.02 -6.45
N THR A 320 20.09 30.05 -6.03
CA THR A 320 19.61 28.72 -5.63
C THR A 320 18.57 28.87 -4.52
N GLN A 321 17.29 28.68 -4.87
CA GLN A 321 16.17 28.76 -3.95
C GLN A 321 16.41 27.80 -2.79
N VAL A 322 16.04 28.24 -1.59
CA VAL A 322 15.99 27.42 -0.39
C VAL A 322 15.01 26.26 -0.67
N CYS A 323 15.53 25.09 -1.04
CA CYS A 323 14.71 23.90 -1.24
C CYS A 323 14.07 23.50 0.09
N GLN A 324 12.77 23.22 0.05
CA GLN A 324 12.02 22.71 1.19
C GLN A 324 12.42 21.25 1.44
N VAL A 325 12.57 20.86 2.71
CA VAL A 325 13.09 19.53 3.07
C VAL A 325 11.94 18.64 3.53
N ALA A 326 11.86 17.41 3.01
CA ALA A 326 10.91 16.44 3.53
C ALA A 326 11.14 16.20 5.03
N GLY A 327 10.07 16.18 5.83
CA GLY A 327 10.17 15.80 7.24
C GLY A 327 10.59 14.34 7.39
N MET A 328 10.04 13.47 6.55
CA MET A 328 10.47 12.08 6.43
C MET A 328 10.27 11.53 5.01
N VAL A 329 11.10 10.57 4.61
CA VAL A 329 11.04 9.96 3.27
C VAL A 329 11.39 8.47 3.29
N THR A 330 10.70 7.67 2.49
CA THR A 330 11.07 6.26 2.28
C THR A 330 12.23 6.13 1.29
N PRO A 331 13.27 5.32 1.57
CA PRO A 331 14.33 5.04 0.61
C PRO A 331 13.87 4.02 -0.43
N VAL A 332 14.45 4.09 -1.62
CA VAL A 332 14.33 3.05 -2.64
C VAL A 332 15.72 2.54 -3.01
N PRO A 333 16.02 1.24 -2.81
CA PRO A 333 15.20 0.21 -2.16
C PRO A 333 15.21 0.31 -0.62
N GLY A 334 14.28 -0.39 0.03
CA GLY A 334 14.24 -0.54 1.50
C GLY A 334 13.11 0.18 2.21
N GLY A 335 12.30 0.96 1.49
CA GLY A 335 11.07 1.57 1.96
C GLY A 335 9.86 0.63 1.82
N VAL A 336 9.00 0.90 0.84
CA VAL A 336 7.71 0.20 0.72
C VAL A 336 7.84 -1.26 0.27
N GLY A 337 8.80 -1.58 -0.59
CA GLY A 337 8.94 -2.93 -1.17
C GLY A 337 9.00 -4.09 -0.14
N PRO A 338 9.83 -4.02 0.93
CA PRO A 338 9.82 -5.00 2.02
C PRO A 338 8.46 -5.17 2.70
N LEU A 339 7.69 -4.10 2.83
CA LEU A 339 6.36 -4.12 3.45
C LEU A 339 5.32 -4.77 2.57
N THR A 340 5.37 -4.55 1.24
CA THR A 340 4.51 -5.29 0.30
C THR A 340 4.66 -6.80 0.51
N VAL A 341 5.89 -7.30 0.71
CA VAL A 341 6.12 -8.72 0.98
C VAL A 341 5.52 -9.14 2.32
N ALA A 342 5.72 -8.37 3.39
CA ALA A 342 5.15 -8.66 4.70
C ALA A 342 3.61 -8.71 4.66
N MET A 343 2.98 -7.81 3.89
CA MET A 343 1.53 -7.76 3.75
C MET A 343 0.95 -8.93 2.96
N VAL A 344 1.64 -9.46 1.95
CA VAL A 344 1.23 -10.70 1.28
C VAL A 344 1.22 -11.87 2.27
N ILE A 345 2.23 -11.96 3.14
CA ILE A 345 2.32 -13.00 4.17
C ILE A 345 1.16 -12.83 5.17
N LYS A 346 0.91 -11.61 5.65
CA LYS A 346 -0.20 -11.27 6.54
C LYS A 346 -1.58 -11.59 5.91
N ASN A 347 -1.77 -11.26 4.63
CA ASN A 347 -2.98 -11.61 3.89
C ASN A 347 -3.12 -13.13 3.73
N THR A 348 -2.02 -13.88 3.60
CA THR A 348 -2.08 -15.36 3.56
C THR A 348 -2.55 -15.94 4.89
N LEU A 349 -2.08 -15.39 6.02
CA LEU A 349 -2.59 -15.77 7.33
C LEU A 349 -4.09 -15.49 7.44
N LYS A 350 -4.55 -14.29 7.04
CA LYS A 350 -5.97 -13.93 6.99
C LYS A 350 -6.79 -14.87 6.11
N ALA A 351 -6.26 -15.27 4.96
CA ALA A 351 -6.90 -16.23 4.08
C ALA A 351 -7.07 -17.60 4.75
N ALA A 352 -6.04 -18.07 5.47
CA ALA A 352 -6.11 -19.35 6.17
C ALA A 352 -7.06 -19.34 7.39
N THR A 353 -7.13 -18.22 8.11
CA THR A 353 -8.01 -18.07 9.29
C THR A 353 -9.43 -17.65 8.92
N GLN A 354 -9.65 -17.15 7.70
CA GLN A 354 -10.86 -16.45 7.26
C GLN A 354 -11.21 -15.27 8.20
N ASP A 355 -10.19 -14.67 8.83
CA ASP A 355 -10.34 -13.51 9.69
C ASP A 355 -10.09 -12.21 8.90
N PHE A 356 -11.19 -11.68 8.38
CA PHE A 356 -11.22 -10.44 7.62
C PHE A 356 -11.50 -9.21 8.48
N THR A 357 -11.27 -9.27 9.80
CA THR A 357 -11.34 -8.08 10.63
C THR A 357 -10.20 -7.12 10.28
N PHE A 358 -10.55 -5.87 9.99
CA PHE A 358 -9.60 -4.79 9.79
C PHE A 358 -9.75 -3.78 10.91
N ASP A 359 -8.72 -3.68 11.74
CA ASP A 359 -8.58 -2.59 12.70
C ASP A 359 -8.09 -1.34 11.96
N PHE A 360 -9.04 -0.55 11.47
CA PHE A 360 -8.78 0.75 10.87
C PHE A 360 -8.78 1.89 11.91
N THR A 361 -9.30 1.68 13.13
CA THR A 361 -9.43 2.71 14.18
C THR A 361 -8.08 3.16 14.75
N SER A 362 -7.08 2.28 14.66
CA SER A 362 -5.76 2.49 15.24
C SER A 362 -4.89 3.63 14.69
N ILE A 363 -5.25 4.32 13.60
CA ILE A 363 -4.46 5.47 13.13
C ILE A 363 -4.67 6.69 14.04
N HIS A 364 -5.87 6.83 14.64
CA HIS A 364 -6.22 7.98 15.48
C HIS A 364 -6.44 7.66 16.96
N ASP A 365 -6.41 6.39 17.38
CA ASP A 365 -6.79 5.94 18.74
C ASP A 365 -5.95 6.53 19.91
N ASP A 366 -4.91 7.33 19.63
CA ASP A 366 -4.10 8.05 20.63
C ASP A 366 -4.27 9.59 20.60
N GLN A 367 -5.22 10.16 19.84
CA GLN A 367 -5.43 11.63 19.72
C GLN A 367 -6.33 12.26 20.79
#